data_AF-A0A2K9EDF0-F1
#
_entry.id   AF-A0A2K9EDF0-F1
#
_cell.length_a   1.000
_cell.length_b   1.000
_cell.length_c   1.000
_cell.angle_alpha   90.00
_cell.angle_beta   90.00
_cell.angle_gamma   90.00
#
_symmetry.space_group_name_H-M   'P 1'
#
loop_
_entity.id
_entity.type
_entity.pdbx_description
1 polymer ?
#
loop_
_entity_poly.entity_id
_entity_poly.type
_entity_poly.pdbx_seq_one_letter_code
_entity_poly.pdbx_strand_id
1 'polypeptide(L)' 'MMDRIMAGLAYAILVGFLVTLVIYVPRWDLGGVILLTLLLAGYDTLQVMRRHRDPSHETVTEHDPRDDA' A
#
# COMPACT_ATOMS: atom_id res chain seq x y z
N MET A 1 -11.65 0.95 0.68
CA MET A 1 -11.46 -0.49 0.34
C MET A 1 -10.73 -0.65 -0.97
N MET A 2 -11.09 0.12 -2.00
CA MET A 2 -10.41 0.14 -3.30
C MET A 2 -8.90 0.35 -3.18
N ASP A 3 -8.45 1.25 -2.30
CA ASP A 3 -7.02 1.56 -2.11
C ASP A 3 -6.22 0.35 -1.62
N ARG A 4 -6.82 -0.48 -0.76
CA ARG A 4 -6.21 -1.73 -0.28
C ARG A 4 -6.11 -2.78 -1.38
N ILE A 5 -7.15 -2.87 -2.22
CA ILE A 5 -7.17 -3.79 -3.38
C ILE A 5 -6.14 -3.35 -4.42
N MET A 6 -6.07 -2.05 -4.72
CA MET A 6 -5.10 -1.49 -5.66
C MET A 6 -3.67 -1.62 -5.16
N ALA A 7 -3.41 -1.37 -3.87
CA ALA A 7 -2.10 -1.58 -3.27
C ALA A 7 -1.68 -3.06 -3.32
N GLY A 8 -2.59 -3.99 -3.00
CA GLY A 8 -2.33 -5.42 -3.13
C GLY A 8 -2.06 -5.86 -4.57
N LEU A 9 -2.83 -5.35 -5.53
CA LEU A 9 -2.65 -5.64 -6.96
C LEU A 9 -1.30 -5.12 -7.49
N ALA A 10 -0.95 -3.87 -7.15
CA ALA A 10 0.33 -3.27 -7.55
C ALA A 10 1.51 -4.07 -7.00
N TYR A 11 1.46 -4.48 -5.74
CA TYR A 11 2.48 -5.33 -5.13
C TYR A 11 2.57 -6.70 -5.81
N ALA A 12 1.43 -7.34 -6.11
CA ALA A 12 1.43 -8.64 -6.81
C ALA A 12 2.07 -8.56 -8.20
N ILE A 13 1.77 -7.51 -8.97
CA ILE A 13 2.38 -7.28 -10.29
C ILE A 13 3.88 -7.04 -10.16
N LEU A 14 4.30 -6.22 -9.19
CA LEU A 14 5.71 -5.97 -8.89
C LEU A 14 6.46 -7.29 -8.60
N VAL A 15 5.91 -8.13 -7.72
CA VAL A 15 6.50 -9.43 -7.37
C VAL A 15 6.62 -10.32 -8.61
N GLY A 16 5.56 -10.43 -9.41
CA GLY A 16 5.56 -11.28 -10.61
C GLY A 16 6.60 -10.85 -11.65
N PHE A 17 6.75 -9.54 -11.84
CA PHE A 17 7.77 -8.98 -12.73
C PHE A 17 9.20 -9.27 -12.23
N LEU A 18 9.45 -9.07 -10.93
CA LEU A 18 10.77 -9.31 -10.35
C LEU A 18 11.16 -10.79 -10.37
N VAL A 19 10.22 -11.71 -10.10
CA VAL A 19 10.46 -13.16 -10.21
C VAL A 19 10.83 -13.53 -11.64
N THR A 20 10.12 -12.98 -12.64
CA THR A 20 10.44 -13.20 -14.06
C THR A 20 11.87 -12.75 -14.38
N LEU A 21 12.28 -11.58 -13.89
CA LEU A 21 13.64 -11.07 -14.04
C LEU A 21 14.70 -11.99 -13.42
N VAL A 22 14.46 -12.54 -12.22
CA VAL A 22 15.40 -13.47 -11.57
C VAL A 22 15.56 -14.76 -12.37
N ILE A 23 14.47 -15.30 -12.92
CA ILE A 23 14.51 -16.53 -13.72
C ILE A 23 15.25 -16.30 -15.04
N TYR A 24 14.95 -15.19 -15.73
CA TYR A 24 15.49 -14.92 -17.06
C TYR A 24 16.90 -14.35 -17.04
N VAL A 25 17.24 -13.60 -15.99
CA VAL A 25 18.56 -12.97 -15.80
C VAL A 25 19.10 -13.36 -14.41
N PRO A 26 19.55 -14.61 -14.21
CA PRO A 26 19.96 -15.13 -12.91
C PRO A 26 21.31 -14.55 -12.50
N ARG A 27 21.29 -13.33 -11.99
CA ARG A 27 22.45 -12.62 -11.43
C ARG A 27 22.29 -12.51 -9.91
N TRP A 28 23.32 -12.88 -9.18
CA TRP A 28 23.34 -12.82 -7.71
C TRP A 28 23.13 -11.39 -7.16
N ASP A 29 23.75 -10.41 -7.81
CA ASP A 29 23.58 -8.99 -7.51
C ASP A 29 22.12 -8.53 -7.69
N LEU A 30 21.48 -8.97 -8.77
CA LEU A 30 20.07 -8.70 -9.06
C LEU A 30 19.18 -9.33 -7.99
N GLY A 31 19.44 -10.57 -7.58
CA GLY A 31 18.70 -11.23 -6.51
C GLY A 31 18.74 -10.46 -5.19
N GLY A 32 19.91 -9.93 -4.82
CA GLY A 32 20.06 -9.12 -3.61
C GLY A 32 19.26 -7.82 -3.66
N VAL A 33 19.32 -7.09 -4.77
CA VAL A 33 18.55 -5.84 -4.95
C VAL A 33 17.04 -6.12 -4.98
N ILE A 34 16.62 -7.20 -5.62
CA ILE A 34 15.22 -7.62 -5.67
C ILE A 34 14.70 -7.98 -4.28
N LEU A 35 15.46 -8.73 -3.50
CA LEU A 35 15.10 -9.08 -2.12
C LEU A 35 14.89 -7.83 -1.27
N LEU A 36 15.81 -6.87 -1.34
CA LEU A 36 15.71 -5.60 -0.62
C LEU A 36 14.48 -4.80 -1.06
N THR A 37 14.22 -4.76 -2.37
CA THR A 37 13.06 -4.07 -2.96
C THR A 37 11.75 -4.69 -2.47
N LEU A 38 11.66 -6.01 -2.47
CA LEU A 38 10.49 -6.75 -1.98
C LEU A 38 10.23 -6.52 -0.49
N LEU A 39 11.28 -6.51 0.33
CA LEU A 39 11.17 -6.21 1.75
C LEU A 39 10.60 -4.80 1.98
N LEU A 40 11.15 -3.80 1.27
CA LEU A 40 10.74 -2.41 1.45
C LEU A 40 9.32 -2.17 0.92
N ALA A 41 9.03 -2.65 -0.30
CA ALA A 41 7.70 -2.54 -0.89
C ALA A 41 6.65 -3.30 -0.07
N GLY A 42 7.00 -4.49 0.44
CA GLY A 42 6.14 -5.27 1.32
C GLY A 42 5.84 -4.52 2.62
N TYR A 43 6.84 -3.88 3.22
CA TYR A 43 6.66 -3.05 4.42
C TYR A 43 5.74 -1.85 4.17
N ASP A 44 5.95 -1.12 3.08
CA ASP A 44 5.11 0.02 2.67
C ASP A 44 3.64 -0.41 2.49
N THR A 45 3.43 -1.51 1.75
CA THR A 45 2.09 -2.06 1.50
C THR A 45 1.40 -2.48 2.82
N LEU A 46 2.15 -3.07 3.76
CA LEU A 46 1.65 -3.43 5.09
C LEU A 46 1.24 -2.18 5.89
N GLN A 47 2.03 -1.11 5.81
CA GLN A 47 1.79 0.13 6.51
C GLN A 47 0.57 0.87 5.94
N VAL A 48 0.44 0.95 4.62
CA VAL A 48 -0.75 1.48 3.93
C VAL A 48 -2.01 0.74 4.36
N MET A 49 -1.95 -0.59 4.42
CA MET A 49 -3.10 -1.39 4.85
C MET A 49 -3.47 -1.16 6.33
N ARG A 50 -2.48 -0.86 7.20
CA ARG A 50 -2.68 -0.51 8.61
C ARG A 50 -3.23 0.90 8.81
N ARG A 51 -2.83 1.88 7.99
CA ARG A 51 -3.17 3.31 8.17
C ARG A 51 -4.66 3.63 7.98
N HIS A 52 -5.38 2.83 7.21
CA HIS A 52 -6.83 3.00 7.00
C HIS A 52 -7.70 2.43 8.14
N ARG A 53 -7.13 2.16 9.32
CA ARG A 53 -7.88 1.65 10.48
C ARG A 53 -8.02 2.67 11.60
N ASP A 54 -7.75 3.94 11.33
CA ASP A 54 -7.90 5.03 12.28
C ASP A 54 -9.13 5.89 11.91
N PRO A 55 -10.35 5.50 12.30
CA PRO A 55 -11.52 6.35 12.25
C PRO A 55 -11.49 7.26 13.49
N SER A 56 -10.52 8.17 13.56
CA SER A 56 -10.59 9.22 14.56
C SER A 56 -11.67 10.21 14.14
N HIS A 57 -12.74 10.19 14.93
CA HIS A 57 -13.92 11.05 14.88
C HIS A 57 -13.61 12.51 14.55
N GLU A 58 -14.29 13.05 13.54
CA GLU A 58 -14.63 14.47 13.56
C GLU A 58 -16.01 14.66 12.95
N THR A 59 -17.02 14.13 13.66
CA THR A 59 -18.36 14.70 13.64
C THR A 59 -18.29 16.04 14.35
N VAL A 60 -17.80 17.08 13.68
CA VAL A 60 -18.14 18.45 14.06
C VAL A 60 -19.54 18.66 13.55
N THR A 61 -20.51 18.42 14.43
CA THR A 61 -21.86 18.95 14.31
C THR A 61 -21.75 20.45 14.22
N GLU A 62 -21.73 20.97 13.00
CA GLU A 62 -22.03 22.35 12.71
C GLU A 62 -23.50 22.55 13.04
N HIS A 63 -23.76 22.97 14.29
CA HIS A 63 -25.05 23.49 14.71
C HIS A 63 -25.18 24.88 14.10
N ASP A 64 -25.94 24.98 13.02
CA ASP A 64 -26.28 26.25 12.35
C ASP A 64 -27.40 26.94 13.14
N PRO A 65 -27.16 28.13 13.75
CA PRO A 65 -28.16 28.87 14.52
C PRO A 65 -29.21 29.58 13.64
N ARG A 66 -29.35 29.21 12.37
CA ARG A 66 -30.30 29.82 11.40
C ARG A 66 -31.62 29.08 11.27
N ASP A 67 -31.76 27.91 11.92
CA ASP A 67 -33.02 27.15 11.92
C ASP A 67 -34.09 27.76 12.86
N ASP A 68 -33.72 28.84 13.57
CA ASP A 68 -34.52 29.48 14.61
C ASP A 68 -35.23 30.78 14.16
N ALA A 69 -35.17 31.14 12.87
CA ALA A 69 -35.60 32.44 12.32
C ALA A 69 -36.86 32.39 11.45
#